data_AF-A0A819TKM4-F1
#
_entry.id   AF-A0A819TKM4-F1
#
_cell.length_a   1.000
_cell.length_b   1.000
_cell.length_c   1.000
_cell.angle_alpha   90.00
_cell.angle_beta   90.00
_cell.angle_gamma   90.00
#
_symmetry.space_group_name_H-M   'P 1'
#
loop_
_entity.id
_entity.type
_entity.pdbx_description
1 polymer ?
#
loop_
_entity_poly.entity_id
_entity_poly.type
_entity_poly.pdbx_seq_one_letter_code
_entity_poly.pdbx_strand_id
1 'polypeptide(L)'
;LINTGCTETGIFNPWVMLQQIAKPEDHVIVKLDIDSFNEENFLINQVLNNSTIHSLIDEFFFEHHVSVTEMLAYWRPPPGKLKDSYILFTKLRQLGIRMHGWP
;
A
#
# COMPACT_ATOMS: atom_id res chain seq x y z
N LEU A 1 -20.54 -2.84 4.13
CA LEU A 1 -19.45 -2.24 4.94
C LEU A 1 -19.34 -0.77 4.58
N ILE A 2 -19.20 0.13 5.55
CA ILE A 2 -18.84 1.52 5.27
C ILE A 2 -17.31 1.58 5.35
N ASN A 3 -16.62 1.64 4.20
CA ASN A 3 -15.16 1.74 4.12
C ASN A 3 -14.68 3.17 4.42
N THR A 4 -14.98 3.67 5.62
CA THR A 4 -14.64 5.04 6.05
C THR A 4 -13.14 5.35 6.00
N GLY A 5 -12.28 4.33 6.08
CA GLY A 5 -10.83 4.45 6.04
C GLY A 5 -10.21 4.56 4.64
N CYS A 6 -10.98 4.40 3.57
CA CYS A 6 -10.46 4.52 2.21
C CYS A 6 -10.71 5.90 1.59
N THR A 7 -11.74 6.64 1.99
CA THR A 7 -12.03 7.97 1.41
C THR A 7 -10.81 8.89 1.51
N GLU A 8 -10.33 9.45 0.39
CA GLU A 8 -9.05 10.20 0.32
C GLU A 8 -8.95 11.35 1.33
N THR A 9 -10.07 12.05 1.57
CA THR A 9 -10.18 13.17 2.53
C THR A 9 -10.82 12.76 3.85
N GLY A 10 -11.09 11.47 4.04
CA GLY A 10 -11.71 10.95 5.26
C GLY A 10 -10.76 11.05 6.45
N ILE A 11 -11.26 11.49 7.60
CA ILE A 11 -10.46 11.59 8.83
C ILE A 11 -9.89 10.25 9.31
N PHE A 12 -10.50 9.13 8.88
CA PHE A 12 -10.06 7.78 9.19
C PHE A 12 -9.12 7.19 8.14
N ASN A 13 -8.76 7.96 7.10
CA ASN A 13 -7.80 7.51 6.11
C ASN A 13 -6.38 7.51 6.72
N PRO A 14 -5.65 6.39 6.63
CA PRO A 14 -4.32 6.28 7.21
C PRO A 14 -3.33 7.31 6.65
N TRP A 15 -3.50 7.76 5.41
CA TRP A 15 -2.63 8.76 4.80
C TRP A 15 -2.94 10.19 5.26
N VAL A 16 -4.19 10.46 5.62
CA VAL A 16 -4.55 11.72 6.29
C VAL A 16 -3.92 11.75 7.69
N MET A 17 -4.00 10.64 8.42
CA MET A 17 -3.34 10.50 9.72
C MET A 17 -1.82 10.62 9.61
N LEU A 18 -1.19 9.96 8.62
CA LEU A 18 0.26 10.03 8.38
C LEU A 18 0.72 11.49 8.20
N GLN A 19 0.04 12.26 7.35
CA GLN A 19 0.36 13.67 7.10
C GLN A 19 0.18 14.57 8.33
N GLN A 20 -0.56 14.13 9.34
CA GLN A 20 -0.73 14.86 10.60
C GLN A 20 0.35 14.54 11.64
N ILE A 21 0.91 13.34 11.60
CA ILE A 21 1.81 12.83 12.66
C ILE A 21 3.28 12.78 12.24
N ALA A 22 3.57 12.60 10.95
CA ALA A 22 4.92 12.44 10.43
C ALA A 22 5.47 13.74 9.86
N LYS A 23 6.78 13.91 9.94
CA LYS A 23 7.54 15.00 9.35
C LYS A 23 8.59 14.45 8.37
N PRO A 24 9.11 15.27 7.44
CA PRO A 24 10.14 14.83 6.50
C PRO A 24 11.42 14.28 7.14
N GLU A 25 11.70 14.62 8.40
CA GLU A 25 12.89 14.16 9.13
C GLU A 25 12.67 12.83 9.87
N ASP A 26 11.42 12.37 9.99
CA ASP A 26 11.11 11.10 10.62
C ASP A 26 11.43 9.94 9.66
N HIS A 27 11.89 8.81 10.20
CA HIS A 27 12.00 7.57 9.42
C HIS A 27 10.69 6.80 9.53
N VAL A 28 9.92 6.75 8.46
CA VAL A 28 8.57 6.16 8.44
C VAL A 28 8.57 4.82 7.74
N ILE A 29 8.07 3.81 8.46
CA ILE A 29 7.84 2.46 7.94
C ILE A 29 6.33 2.20 7.93
N VAL A 30 5.80 1.84 6.77
CA VAL A 30 4.40 1.46 6.60
C VAL A 30 4.29 -0.03 6.33
N LYS A 31 3.32 -0.68 6.97
CA LYS A 31 2.88 -2.03 6.62
C LYS A 31 1.40 -1.98 6.22
N LEU A 32 1.07 -2.50 5.05
CA LEU A 32 -0.30 -2.63 4.55
C LEU A 32 -0.66 -4.10 4.35
N ASP A 33 -1.67 -4.55 5.09
CA ASP A 33 -2.11 -5.94 5.25
C ASP A 33 -3.51 -5.84 5.89
N ILE A 34 -4.55 -5.84 5.04
CA ILE A 34 -5.97 -5.60 5.43
C ILE A 34 -6.83 -6.82 5.09
N ASP A 35 -6.26 -7.86 4.46
CA ASP A 35 -6.98 -9.01 3.90
C ASP A 35 -8.04 -8.62 2.85
N SER A 36 -7.87 -7.47 2.17
CA SER A 36 -8.83 -7.02 1.18
C SER A 36 -8.20 -6.30 -0.01
N PHE A 37 -8.20 -7.00 -1.15
CA PHE A 37 -7.58 -6.56 -2.39
C PHE A 37 -8.02 -5.15 -2.83
N ASN A 38 -9.32 -4.83 -2.75
CA ASN A 38 -9.83 -3.56 -3.29
C ASN A 38 -9.36 -2.36 -2.44
N GLU A 39 -9.48 -2.48 -1.12
CA GLU A 39 -9.12 -1.46 -0.14
C GLU A 39 -7.61 -1.21 -0.16
N GLU A 40 -6.81 -2.28 -0.20
CA GLU A 40 -5.36 -2.20 -0.32
C GLU A 40 -4.92 -1.50 -1.60
N ASN A 41 -5.48 -1.90 -2.76
CA ASN A 41 -5.17 -1.25 -4.03
C ASN A 41 -5.65 0.21 -4.05
N PHE A 42 -6.77 0.53 -3.41
CA PHE A 42 -7.23 1.91 -3.29
C PHE A 42 -6.23 2.76 -2.48
N LEU A 43 -5.75 2.24 -1.36
CA LEU A 43 -4.76 2.92 -0.52
C LEU A 43 -3.42 3.07 -1.22
N ILE A 44 -2.93 2.04 -1.92
CA ILE A 44 -1.69 2.10 -2.70
C ILE A 44 -1.77 3.12 -3.84
N ASN A 45 -2.92 3.20 -4.51
CA ASN A 45 -3.12 4.20 -5.57
C ASN A 45 -3.01 5.64 -5.03
N GLN A 46 -3.45 5.90 -3.79
CA GLN A 46 -3.24 7.22 -3.18
C GLN A 46 -1.76 7.52 -2.96
N VAL A 47 -0.96 6.54 -2.51
CA VAL A 47 0.50 6.70 -2.35
C VAL A 47 1.17 7.00 -3.70
N LEU A 48 0.81 6.26 -4.76
CA LEU A 48 1.37 6.46 -6.09
C LEU A 48 1.08 7.84 -6.67
N ASN A 49 -0.11 8.39 -6.39
CA ASN A 49 -0.59 9.60 -7.07
C ASN A 49 -0.48 10.87 -6.23
N ASN A 50 0.01 10.79 -4.98
CA ASN A 50 0.14 11.96 -4.11
C ASN A 50 1.57 12.09 -3.57
N SER A 51 2.27 13.13 -4.04
CA SER A 51 3.66 13.39 -3.64
C SER A 51 3.84 13.68 -2.17
N THR A 52 2.86 14.34 -1.54
CA THR A 52 2.90 14.62 -0.10
C THR A 52 2.83 13.32 0.71
N ILE A 53 2.08 12.31 0.23
CA ILE A 53 2.01 11.02 0.90
C ILE A 53 3.31 10.24 0.70
N HIS A 54 3.76 10.04 -0.54
CA HIS A 54 4.94 9.20 -0.76
C HIS A 54 6.25 9.84 -0.28
N SER A 55 6.33 11.17 -0.18
CA SER A 55 7.51 11.83 0.39
C SER A 55 7.68 11.62 1.90
N LEU A 56 6.64 11.14 2.58
CA LEU A 56 6.65 10.85 4.02
C LEU A 56 6.89 9.37 4.33
N ILE A 57 7.14 8.51 3.33
CA ILE A 57 7.31 7.07 3.54
C ILE A 57 8.69 6.63 3.06
N ASP A 58 9.50 6.11 3.97
CA ASP A 58 10.83 5.59 3.66
C ASP A 58 10.79 4.10 3.27
N GLU A 59 10.02 3.31 4.02
CA GLU A 59 9.89 1.87 3.83
C GLU A 59 8.44 1.46 3.79
N PHE A 60 8.13 0.50 2.92
CA PHE A 60 6.78 0.00 2.75
C PHE A 60 6.81 -1.52 2.61
N PHE A 61 6.00 -2.20 3.42
CA PHE A 61 5.71 -3.63 3.36
C PHE A 61 4.26 -3.83 2.92
N PHE A 62 4.02 -4.59 1.85
CA PHE A 62 2.67 -4.74 1.29
C PHE A 62 2.32 -6.18 0.89
N GLU A 63 1.19 -6.67 1.43
CA GLU A 63 0.45 -7.86 0.97
C GLU A 63 -0.34 -7.61 -0.28
N HIS A 64 0.42 -7.52 -1.38
CA HIS A 64 -0.19 -7.49 -2.68
C HIS A 64 -0.71 -8.88 -3.06
N HIS A 65 -1.96 -9.14 -2.71
CA HIS A 65 -2.72 -10.34 -3.08
C HIS A 65 -2.72 -10.54 -4.61
N VAL A 66 -1.83 -11.40 -5.10
CA VAL A 66 -1.67 -11.78 -6.52
C VAL A 66 -1.57 -13.29 -6.69
N SER A 67 -1.83 -13.76 -7.90
CA SER A 67 -1.86 -15.20 -8.18
C SER A 67 -0.45 -15.78 -8.13
N VAL A 68 -0.14 -16.43 -7.01
CA VAL A 68 1.06 -17.25 -6.78
C VAL A 68 0.63 -18.59 -6.21
N THR A 69 1.18 -19.67 -6.76
CA THR A 69 0.71 -21.05 -6.53
C THR A 69 0.73 -21.41 -5.04
N GLU A 70 1.75 -20.96 -4.33
CA GLU A 70 1.99 -21.22 -2.91
C GLU A 70 0.91 -20.62 -2.02
N MET A 71 0.33 -19.49 -2.42
CA MET A 71 -0.66 -18.76 -1.60
C MET A 71 -2.11 -19.04 -1.98
N LEU A 72 -2.39 -19.76 -3.08
CA LEU A 72 -3.76 -20.09 -3.51
C LEU A 72 -4.55 -20.91 -2.47
N ALA A 73 -3.87 -21.59 -1.55
CA ALA A 73 -4.50 -22.34 -0.46
C ALA A 73 -4.93 -21.45 0.72
N TYR A 74 -4.30 -20.28 0.87
CA TYR A 74 -4.52 -19.36 2.00
C TYR A 74 -5.35 -18.14 1.59
N TRP A 75 -5.14 -17.66 0.37
CA TRP A 75 -5.87 -16.54 -0.20
C TRP A 75 -7.01 -17.03 -1.09
N ARG A 76 -8.08 -16.23 -1.15
CA ARG A 76 -9.05 -16.38 -2.25
C ARG A 76 -8.35 -16.04 -3.57
N PRO A 77 -8.70 -16.69 -4.70
CA PRO A 77 -8.06 -16.43 -5.99
C PRO A 77 -8.03 -14.92 -6.29
N PRO A 78 -6.85 -14.29 -6.20
CA PRO A 78 -6.77 -12.85 -6.38
C PRO A 78 -6.84 -12.50 -7.87
N PRO A 79 -7.33 -11.30 -8.22
CA PRO A 79 -7.50 -10.92 -9.61
C PRO A 79 -6.17 -10.60 -10.33
N GLY A 80 -5.10 -10.28 -9.58
CA GLY A 80 -3.79 -9.89 -10.13
C GLY A 80 -2.84 -11.07 -10.38
N LYS A 81 -1.79 -10.83 -11.16
CA LYS A 81 -0.68 -11.78 -11.42
C LYS A 81 0.59 -11.31 -10.72
N LEU A 82 1.51 -12.24 -10.44
CA LEU A 82 2.80 -11.91 -9.83
C LEU A 82 3.57 -10.77 -10.54
N LYS A 83 3.52 -10.71 -11.88
CA LYS A 83 4.14 -9.62 -12.66
C LYS A 83 3.63 -8.23 -12.27
N ASP A 84 2.39 -8.14 -11.79
CA ASP A 84 1.75 -6.87 -11.44
C ASP A 84 2.37 -6.32 -10.14
N SER A 85 2.75 -7.20 -9.19
CA SER A 85 3.56 -6.82 -8.01
C SER A 85 4.92 -6.26 -8.42
N TYR A 86 5.61 -6.90 -9.38
CA TYR A 86 6.90 -6.40 -9.85
C TYR A 86 6.80 -5.01 -10.48
N ILE A 87 5.76 -4.79 -11.31
CA ILE A 87 5.50 -3.48 -11.93
C ILE A 87 5.20 -2.44 -10.84
N LEU A 88 4.29 -2.75 -9.94
CA LEU A 88 3.88 -1.85 -8.85
C LEU A 88 5.05 -1.50 -7.93
N PHE A 89 5.80 -2.50 -7.47
CA PHE A 89 6.88 -2.28 -6.52
C PHE A 89 8.05 -1.52 -7.17
N THR A 90 8.27 -1.72 -8.47
CA THR A 90 9.24 -0.92 -9.22
C THR A 90 8.83 0.55 -9.25
N LYS A 91 7.55 0.85 -9.49
CA LYS A 91 7.05 2.24 -9.46
C LYS A 91 7.22 2.88 -8.08
N LEU A 92 6.86 2.18 -7.01
CA LEU A 92 7.04 2.71 -5.64
C LEU A 92 8.52 2.97 -5.32
N ARG A 93 9.43 2.10 -5.76
CA ARG A 93 10.88 2.34 -5.64
C ARG A 93 11.37 3.53 -6.44
N GLN A 94 10.81 3.78 -7.62
CA GLN A 94 11.12 4.98 -8.41
C GLN A 94 10.66 6.27 -7.72
N LEU A 95 9.70 6.20 -6.80
CA LEU A 95 9.26 7.32 -5.96
C LEU A 95 10.11 7.50 -4.69
N GLY A 96 11.15 6.69 -4.49
CA GLY A 96 12.04 6.77 -3.33
C GLY A 96 11.68 5.83 -2.18
N ILE A 97 10.55 5.11 -2.26
CA ILE A 97 10.11 4.18 -1.21
C ILE A 97 10.89 2.86 -1.32
N ARG A 98 11.52 2.41 -0.23
CA ARG A 98 12.05 1.04 -0.14
C ARG A 98 10.88 0.07 0.00
N MET A 99 10.47 -0.47 -1.15
CA MET A 99 9.29 -1.34 -1.25
C MET A 99 9.65 -2.82 -1.08
N HIS A 100 8.92 -3.49 -0.19
CA HIS A 100 9.06 -4.90 0.18
C HIS A 100 7.72 -5.64 0.05
N GLY A 101 7.75 -6.85 -0.52
CA GLY A 101 6.60 -7.75 -0.42
C GLY A 101 6.42 -8.23 1.03
N TRP A 102 5.19 -8.45 1.44
CA TRP A 102 4.79 -8.98 2.74
C TRP A 102 3.46 -9.72 2.58
N PRO A 103 3.11 -10.74 3.36
CA PRO A 103 3.97 -11.89 3.52
C PRO A 103 4.42 -12.42 2.15
#